data_AF-A0A859FJ45-F1
#
_entry.id   AF-A0A859FJ45-F1
#
_cell.length_a   1.000
_cell.length_b   1.000
_cell.length_c   1.000
_cell.angle_alpha   90.00
_cell.angle_beta   90.00
_cell.angle_gamma   90.00
#
_symmetry.space_group_name_H-M   'P 1'
#
loop_
_entity.id
_entity.type
_entity.pdbx_description
1 polymer ?
#
loop_
_entity_poly.entity_id
_entity_poly.type
_entity_poly.pdbx_seq_one_letter_code
_entity_poly.pdbx_strand_id
1 'polypeptide(L)'
;MIRNERGNMTLLTVAATGAMITLFLIVFSFANALLVKGNASSSAEQAGIAATAVIYEAVNDAIDEYDEQALMELELEIDVDPTLTIDLGETKSLRERITDRAEEDSRDRSPAEKSRAALNEVISNELRGGNDELEEIISEYVLAAIPESVQAARALIEANNGSTRDGSITFFRERQQIEVVASSRMESLIFDELIGEEERFVTDEGYGPVVPFIDYINWSPIEQQF
;
A
#
# COMPACT_ATOMS: atom_id res chain seq x y z
N MET A 1 27.31 -62.67 -29.08
CA MET A 1 27.12 -61.29 -29.61
C MET A 1 26.24 -60.43 -28.66
N ILE A 2 26.36 -60.58 -27.33
CA ILE A 2 25.51 -59.87 -26.32
C ILE A 2 26.33 -58.84 -25.50
N ARG A 3 27.64 -58.73 -25.77
CA ARG A 3 28.56 -57.92 -24.95
C ARG A 3 28.61 -56.44 -25.35
N ASN A 4 28.03 -56.07 -26.50
CA ASN A 4 28.04 -54.70 -27.04
C ASN A 4 26.77 -53.89 -26.72
N GLU A 5 25.68 -54.54 -26.31
CA GLU A 5 24.42 -53.85 -25.97
C GLU A 5 24.47 -53.19 -24.59
N ARG A 6 25.22 -53.78 -23.63
CA ARG A 6 25.38 -53.21 -22.27
C ARG A 6 26.15 -51.89 -22.24
N GLY A 7 27.12 -51.71 -23.14
CA GLY A 7 27.86 -50.45 -23.27
C GLY A 7 26.99 -49.32 -23.81
N ASN A 8 26.15 -49.63 -24.81
CA ASN A 8 25.17 -48.69 -25.36
C ASN A 8 24.10 -48.31 -24.32
N MET A 9 23.61 -49.29 -23.56
CA MET A 9 22.60 -49.03 -22.52
C MET A 9 23.17 -48.21 -21.35
N THR A 10 24.44 -48.43 -20.97
CA THR A 10 25.09 -47.62 -19.93
C THR A 10 25.31 -46.17 -20.39
N LEU A 11 25.78 -45.97 -21.63
CA LEU A 11 25.96 -44.64 -22.20
C LEU A 11 24.63 -43.89 -22.34
N LEU A 12 23.58 -44.58 -22.79
CA LEU A 12 22.22 -44.04 -22.88
C LEU A 12 21.70 -43.62 -21.51
N THR A 13 21.88 -44.45 -20.47
CA THR A 13 21.46 -44.12 -19.11
C THR A 13 22.23 -42.93 -18.56
N VAL A 14 23.55 -42.85 -18.74
CA VAL A 14 24.35 -41.70 -18.29
C VAL A 14 23.92 -40.41 -19.02
N ALA A 15 23.70 -40.48 -20.33
CA ALA A 15 23.22 -39.34 -21.10
C ALA A 15 21.82 -38.90 -20.66
N ALA A 16 20.91 -39.85 -20.40
CA ALA A 16 19.57 -39.58 -19.92
C ALA A 16 19.57 -38.98 -18.50
N THR A 17 20.41 -39.49 -17.60
CA THR A 17 20.60 -38.92 -16.25
C THR A 17 21.20 -37.52 -16.33
N GLY A 18 22.20 -37.30 -17.18
CA GLY A 18 22.78 -35.97 -17.41
C GLY A 18 21.75 -34.97 -17.94
N ALA A 19 20.91 -35.39 -18.90
CA ALA A 19 19.81 -34.57 -19.40
C ALA A 19 18.78 -34.27 -18.30
N MET A 20 18.46 -35.25 -17.44
CA MET A 20 17.53 -35.07 -16.32
C MET A 20 18.06 -34.09 -15.27
N ILE A 21 19.35 -34.20 -14.91
CA ILE A 21 20.01 -33.25 -14.00
C ILE A 21 19.98 -31.84 -14.59
N THR A 22 20.32 -31.71 -15.88
CA THR A 22 20.29 -30.41 -16.58
C THR A 22 18.88 -29.80 -16.57
N LEU A 23 17.86 -30.60 -16.86
CA LEU A 23 16.47 -30.14 -16.84
C LEU A 23 16.03 -29.74 -15.42
N PHE A 24 16.42 -30.50 -14.40
CA PHE A 24 16.14 -30.16 -13.01
C PHE A 24 16.77 -28.82 -12.60
N LEU A 25 18.02 -28.58 -12.99
CA LEU A 25 18.72 -27.31 -12.74
C LEU A 25 18.01 -26.13 -13.41
N ILE A 26 17.52 -26.30 -14.64
CA ILE A 26 16.73 -25.27 -15.34
C ILE A 26 15.43 -24.98 -14.60
N VAL A 27 14.68 -26.02 -14.23
CA VAL A 27 13.42 -25.86 -13.49
C VAL A 27 13.63 -25.17 -12.14
N PHE A 28 14.70 -25.55 -11.43
CA PHE A 28 15.03 -24.93 -10.15
C PHE A 28 15.39 -23.45 -10.29
N SER A 29 16.14 -23.08 -11.33
CA SER A 29 16.45 -21.68 -11.63
C SER A 29 15.18 -20.85 -11.89
N PHE A 30 14.23 -21.38 -12.67
CA PHE A 30 12.94 -20.72 -12.87
C PHE A 30 12.12 -20.61 -11.58
N ALA A 31 12.11 -21.64 -10.74
CA ALA A 31 11.43 -21.61 -9.46
C ALA A 31 11.99 -20.49 -8.55
N ASN A 32 13.32 -20.36 -8.47
CA ASN A 32 13.95 -19.28 -7.73
C ASN A 32 13.58 -17.89 -8.27
N ALA A 33 13.60 -17.69 -9.59
CA ALA A 33 13.21 -16.42 -10.18
C ALA A 33 11.75 -16.04 -9.86
N LEU A 34 10.84 -17.02 -9.88
CA LEU A 34 9.44 -16.81 -9.49
C LEU A 34 9.28 -16.48 -8.01
N LEU A 35 10.05 -17.12 -7.12
CA LEU A 35 10.04 -16.81 -5.69
C LEU A 35 10.55 -15.38 -5.42
N VAL A 36 11.64 -14.97 -6.07
CA VAL A 36 12.19 -13.62 -5.94
C VAL A 36 11.19 -12.57 -6.43
N LYS A 37 10.55 -12.82 -7.58
CA LYS A 37 9.47 -11.95 -8.07
C LYS A 37 8.29 -11.88 -7.09
N GLY A 38 7.87 -13.04 -6.55
CA GLY A 38 6.80 -13.10 -5.56
C GLY A 38 7.13 -12.30 -4.28
N ASN A 39 8.38 -12.34 -3.84
CA ASN A 39 8.86 -11.54 -2.70
C ASN A 39 8.84 -10.04 -3.01
N ALA A 40 9.32 -9.62 -4.19
CA ALA A 40 9.27 -8.22 -4.61
C ALA A 40 7.83 -7.69 -4.64
N SER A 41 6.92 -8.45 -5.26
CA SER A 41 5.49 -8.11 -5.34
C SER A 41 4.83 -8.03 -3.97
N SER A 42 5.02 -9.03 -3.10
CA SER A 42 4.42 -9.04 -1.77
C SER A 42 4.98 -7.91 -0.88
N SER A 43 6.29 -7.62 -0.98
CA SER A 43 6.91 -6.52 -0.24
C SER A 43 6.36 -5.18 -0.70
N ALA A 44 6.23 -4.97 -2.01
CA ALA A 44 5.65 -3.76 -2.58
C ALA A 44 4.18 -3.57 -2.16
N GLU A 45 3.37 -4.63 -2.19
CA GLU A 45 1.94 -4.57 -1.83
C GLU A 45 1.77 -4.23 -0.35
N GLN A 46 2.47 -4.93 0.54
CA GLN A 46 2.43 -4.62 1.96
C GLN A 46 2.95 -3.20 2.26
N ALA A 47 3.95 -2.73 1.50
CA ALA A 47 4.50 -1.39 1.67
C ALA A 47 3.50 -0.31 1.22
N GLY A 48 2.76 -0.54 0.13
CA GLY A 48 1.65 0.29 -0.29
C GLY A 48 0.55 0.36 0.78
N ILE A 49 0.19 -0.79 1.37
CA ILE A 49 -0.79 -0.85 2.48
C ILE A 49 -0.30 -0.05 3.69
N ALA A 50 0.97 -0.19 4.08
CA ALA A 50 1.53 0.53 5.22
C ALA A 50 1.61 2.03 4.98
N ALA A 51 2.06 2.47 3.80
CA ALA A 51 2.07 3.87 3.43
C ALA A 51 0.66 4.49 3.48
N THR A 52 -0.35 3.77 2.99
CA THR A 52 -1.74 4.23 3.04
C THR A 52 -2.29 4.23 4.46
N ALA A 53 -1.87 3.32 5.34
CA ALA A 53 -2.27 3.34 6.74
C ALA A 53 -1.86 4.64 7.44
N VAL A 54 -0.63 5.12 7.20
CA VAL A 54 -0.15 6.42 7.70
C VAL A 54 -1.03 7.58 7.21
N ILE A 55 -1.47 7.55 5.95
CA ILE A 55 -2.41 8.56 5.44
C ILE A 55 -3.74 8.52 6.20
N TYR A 56 -4.29 7.33 6.44
CA TYR A 56 -5.52 7.21 7.21
C TYR A 56 -5.35 7.70 8.66
N GLU A 57 -4.20 7.46 9.28
CA GLU A 57 -3.90 7.99 10.62
C GLU A 57 -3.90 9.52 10.60
N ALA A 58 -3.17 10.14 9.68
CA ALA A 58 -3.15 11.59 9.53
C ALA A 58 -4.53 12.20 9.24
N VAL A 59 -5.38 11.51 8.46
CA VAL A 59 -6.75 11.96 8.21
C VAL A 59 -7.63 11.81 9.45
N ASN A 60 -7.40 10.81 10.31
CA ASN A 60 -8.10 10.77 11.60
C ASN A 60 -7.70 11.96 12.47
N ASP A 61 -6.43 12.34 12.50
CA ASP A 61 -5.99 13.52 13.25
C ASP A 61 -6.62 14.81 12.68
N ALA A 62 -6.68 14.94 11.35
CA ALA A 62 -7.37 16.04 10.66
C ALA A 62 -8.86 16.16 11.04
N ILE A 63 -9.54 15.02 11.17
CA ILE A 63 -10.96 15.01 11.58
C ILE A 63 -11.10 15.45 13.04
N ASP A 64 -10.15 15.13 13.92
CA ASP A 64 -10.19 15.55 15.32
C ASP A 64 -10.03 17.07 15.41
N GLU A 65 -9.07 17.62 14.66
CA GLU A 65 -8.88 19.06 14.57
C GLU A 65 -10.12 19.78 14.02
N TYR A 66 -10.72 19.27 12.93
CA TYR A 66 -11.93 19.86 12.36
C TYR A 66 -13.11 19.83 13.35
N ASP A 67 -13.36 18.70 14.02
CA ASP A 67 -14.43 18.57 15.01
C ASP A 67 -14.20 19.50 16.22
N GLU A 68 -12.94 19.68 16.65
CA GLU A 68 -12.57 20.62 17.72
C GLU A 68 -12.77 22.09 17.30
N GLN A 69 -12.38 22.46 16.08
CA GLN A 69 -12.59 23.81 15.55
C GLN A 69 -14.07 24.16 15.46
N ALA A 70 -14.89 23.26 14.90
CA ALA A 70 -16.34 23.44 14.83
C ALA A 70 -16.99 23.64 16.22
N LEU A 71 -16.50 22.93 17.24
CA LEU A 71 -16.99 23.08 18.62
C LEU A 71 -16.61 24.44 19.22
N MET A 72 -15.37 24.91 18.99
CA MET A 72 -14.93 26.22 19.46
C MET A 72 -15.71 27.38 18.82
N GLU A 73 -16.00 27.30 17.52
CA GLU A 73 -16.83 28.31 16.83
C GLU A 73 -18.23 28.36 17.44
N LEU A 74 -18.81 27.20 17.73
CA LEU A 74 -20.13 27.09 18.35
C LEU A 74 -20.17 27.70 19.75
N GLU A 75 -19.16 27.45 20.57
CA GLU A 75 -19.04 28.06 21.91
C GLU A 75 -18.94 29.59 21.84
N LEU A 76 -18.21 30.12 20.85
CA LEU A 76 -18.11 31.56 20.62
C LEU A 76 -19.43 32.18 20.19
N GLU A 77 -20.19 31.52 19.32
CA GLU A 77 -21.52 32.01 18.90
C GLU A 77 -22.51 32.08 20.06
N ILE A 78 -22.49 31.08 20.95
CA ILE A 78 -23.35 31.04 22.15
C ILE A 78 -22.98 32.17 23.13
N ASP A 79 -21.69 32.49 23.29
CA ASP A 79 -21.25 33.59 24.17
C ASP A 79 -21.67 34.97 23.62
N VAL A 80 -21.75 35.11 22.29
CA VAL A 80 -22.19 36.34 21.61
C VAL A 80 -23.70 36.53 21.63
N ASP A 81 -24.49 35.44 21.50
CA ASP A 81 -25.95 35.46 21.64
C ASP A 81 -26.43 34.32 22.57
N PRO A 82 -26.58 34.57 23.88
CA PRO A 82 -27.02 33.55 24.83
C PRO A 82 -28.48 33.12 24.66
N THR A 83 -29.20 33.69 23.68
CA THR A 83 -30.55 33.22 23.30
C THR A 83 -30.53 32.24 22.12
N LEU A 84 -29.37 31.97 21.52
CA LEU A 84 -29.19 30.89 20.56
C LEU A 84 -29.36 29.54 21.29
N THR A 85 -30.57 29.00 21.27
CA THR A 85 -30.78 27.57 21.54
C THR A 85 -30.31 26.80 20.32
N ILE A 86 -29.03 26.44 20.32
CA ILE A 86 -28.49 25.46 19.39
C ILE A 86 -28.91 24.08 19.92
N ASP A 87 -29.64 23.33 19.10
CA ASP A 87 -29.88 21.93 19.39
C ASP A 87 -28.59 21.14 19.14
N LEU A 88 -27.72 21.12 20.16
CA LEU A 88 -26.49 20.32 20.19
C LEU A 88 -26.75 18.83 19.94
N GLY A 89 -28.00 18.37 20.04
CA GLY A 89 -28.40 17.00 19.71
C GLY A 89 -28.52 16.70 18.22
N GLU A 90 -28.60 17.70 17.34
CA GLU A 90 -28.81 17.50 15.90
C GLU A 90 -27.53 17.60 15.03
N THR A 91 -26.44 18.18 15.53
CA THR A 91 -25.18 18.33 14.76
C THR A 91 -24.14 17.31 15.24
N LYS A 92 -24.22 16.09 14.70
CA LYS A 92 -23.21 15.05 14.97
C LYS A 92 -21.85 15.45 14.39
N SER A 93 -20.79 15.21 15.14
CA SER A 93 -19.42 15.43 14.67
C SER A 93 -19.07 14.47 13.51
N LEU A 94 -18.03 14.77 12.73
CA LEU A 94 -17.57 13.86 11.68
C LEU A 94 -17.16 12.50 12.27
N ARG A 95 -16.47 12.51 13.42
CA ARG A 95 -16.10 11.29 14.18
C ARG A 95 -17.32 10.41 14.48
N GLU A 96 -18.39 11.03 14.99
CA GLU A 96 -19.62 10.33 15.35
C GLU A 96 -20.29 9.76 14.11
N ARG A 97 -20.39 10.55 13.04
CA ARG A 97 -20.98 10.12 11.76
C ARG A 97 -20.22 8.95 11.14
N ILE A 98 -18.89 8.96 11.21
CA ILE A 98 -18.05 7.84 10.74
C ILE A 98 -18.29 6.59 11.59
N THR A 99 -18.38 6.75 12.91
CA THR A 99 -18.62 5.64 13.83
C THR A 99 -19.99 5.00 13.58
N ASP A 100 -21.05 5.81 13.53
CA ASP A 100 -22.40 5.36 13.22
C ASP A 100 -22.44 4.63 11.87
N ARG A 101 -21.81 5.22 10.84
CA ARG A 101 -21.79 4.62 9.50
C ARG A 101 -21.05 3.29 9.46
N ALA A 102 -20.00 3.13 10.27
CA ALA A 102 -19.27 1.87 10.40
C ALA A 102 -20.11 0.79 11.11
N GLU A 103 -20.90 1.17 12.10
CA GLU A 103 -21.82 0.27 12.81
C GLU A 103 -23.01 -0.17 11.94
N GLU A 104 -23.51 0.72 11.09
CA GLU A 104 -24.55 0.43 10.10
C GLU A 104 -24.08 -0.54 8.99
N ASP A 105 -22.77 -0.71 8.79
CA ASP A 105 -22.24 -1.63 7.80
C ASP A 105 -22.46 -3.09 8.22
N SER A 106 -23.57 -3.66 7.73
CA SER A 106 -23.97 -5.06 7.93
C SER A 106 -23.15 -6.09 7.15
N ARG A 107 -22.20 -5.66 6.29
CA ARG A 107 -21.35 -6.59 5.54
C ARG A 107 -20.39 -7.34 6.46
N ASP A 108 -20.03 -8.56 6.06
CA ASP A 108 -19.03 -9.39 6.74
C ASP A 108 -17.63 -8.88 6.41
N ARG A 109 -17.21 -7.84 7.14
CA ARG A 109 -15.93 -7.14 7.03
C ARG A 109 -15.32 -7.01 8.41
N SER A 110 -13.99 -6.92 8.47
CA SER A 110 -13.32 -6.61 9.73
C SER A 110 -13.70 -5.20 10.24
N PRO A 111 -13.64 -4.95 11.56
CA PRO A 111 -13.92 -3.62 12.11
C PRO A 111 -13.09 -2.49 11.47
N ALA A 112 -11.81 -2.77 11.19
CA ALA A 112 -10.92 -1.81 10.53
C ALA A 112 -11.36 -1.49 9.09
N GLU A 113 -11.83 -2.48 8.33
CA GLU A 113 -12.36 -2.26 6.98
C GLU A 113 -13.69 -1.49 7.00
N LYS A 114 -14.55 -1.74 7.98
CA LYS A 114 -15.79 -0.97 8.16
C LYS A 114 -15.50 0.49 8.49
N SER A 115 -14.58 0.73 9.42
CA SER A 115 -14.15 2.08 9.80
C SER A 115 -13.55 2.84 8.61
N ARG A 116 -12.63 2.24 7.85
CA ARG A 116 -12.07 2.87 6.64
C ARG A 116 -13.13 3.14 5.56
N ALA A 117 -14.05 2.20 5.34
CA ALA A 117 -15.12 2.39 4.38
C ALA A 117 -16.06 3.54 4.80
N ALA A 118 -16.40 3.62 6.08
CA ALA A 118 -17.21 4.70 6.63
C ALA A 118 -16.50 6.06 6.54
N LEU A 119 -15.21 6.12 6.90
CA LEU A 119 -14.38 7.32 6.75
C LEU A 119 -14.38 7.79 5.30
N ASN A 120 -14.06 6.90 4.36
CA ASN A 120 -14.06 7.23 2.94
C ASN A 120 -15.41 7.77 2.47
N GLU A 121 -16.51 7.17 2.91
CA GLU A 121 -17.85 7.60 2.52
C GLU A 121 -18.23 8.96 3.10
N VAL A 122 -18.04 9.16 4.40
CA VAL A 122 -18.39 10.40 5.09
C VAL A 122 -17.55 11.56 4.55
N ILE A 123 -16.22 11.42 4.52
CA ILE A 123 -15.31 12.47 4.07
C ILE A 123 -15.54 12.81 2.59
N SER A 124 -15.70 11.80 1.72
CA SER A 124 -15.99 12.08 0.30
C SER A 124 -17.31 12.85 0.12
N ASN A 125 -18.31 12.58 0.96
CA ASN A 125 -19.58 13.29 0.87
C ASN A 125 -19.48 14.73 1.39
N GLU A 126 -18.73 14.97 2.46
CA GLU A 126 -18.46 16.32 2.98
C GLU A 126 -17.70 17.18 1.98
N LEU A 127 -16.59 16.66 1.43
CA LEU A 127 -15.79 17.38 0.46
C LEU A 127 -16.57 17.63 -0.85
N ARG A 128 -17.36 16.66 -1.32
CA ARG A 128 -18.28 16.88 -2.46
C ARG A 128 -19.34 17.94 -2.16
N GLY A 129 -19.71 18.11 -0.89
CA GLY A 129 -20.62 19.15 -0.43
C GLY A 129 -20.04 20.57 -0.49
N GLY A 130 -18.73 20.72 -0.72
CA GLY A 130 -18.04 22.01 -0.73
C GLY A 130 -17.62 22.47 0.67
N ASN A 131 -17.24 21.53 1.54
CA ASN A 131 -16.67 21.86 2.84
C ASN A 131 -15.19 22.26 2.67
N ASP A 132 -14.97 23.53 2.32
CA ASP A 132 -13.64 24.08 1.99
C ASP A 132 -12.66 24.01 3.18
N GLU A 133 -13.16 24.18 4.41
CA GLU A 133 -12.35 24.10 5.64
C GLU A 133 -11.84 22.68 5.88
N LEU A 134 -12.72 21.69 5.75
CA LEU A 134 -12.32 20.28 5.84
C LEU A 134 -11.34 19.91 4.71
N GLU A 135 -11.53 20.44 3.50
CA GLU A 135 -10.61 20.23 2.37
C GLU A 135 -9.20 20.74 2.71
N GLU A 136 -9.10 21.96 3.26
CA GLU A 136 -7.83 22.58 3.65
C GLU A 136 -7.10 21.76 4.71
N ILE A 137 -7.79 21.41 5.81
CA ILE A 137 -7.20 20.64 6.91
C ILE A 137 -6.75 19.26 6.42
N ILE A 138 -7.60 18.52 5.70
CA ILE A 138 -7.22 17.19 5.18
C ILE A 138 -6.02 17.30 4.23
N SER A 139 -5.99 18.31 3.35
CA SER A 139 -4.89 18.50 2.41
C SER A 139 -3.56 18.75 3.14
N GLU A 140 -3.56 19.55 4.21
CA GLU A 140 -2.39 19.81 5.03
C GLU A 140 -1.87 18.53 5.69
N TYR A 141 -2.74 17.77 6.35
CA TYR A 141 -2.36 16.54 7.04
C TYR A 141 -1.87 15.45 6.07
N VAL A 142 -2.53 15.27 4.93
CA VAL A 142 -2.10 14.31 3.91
C VAL A 142 -0.71 14.69 3.36
N LEU A 143 -0.46 15.97 3.11
CA LEU A 143 0.84 16.46 2.65
C LEU A 143 1.93 16.28 3.72
N ALA A 144 1.61 16.56 4.98
CA ALA A 144 2.51 16.40 6.12
C ALA A 144 2.87 14.93 6.38
N ALA A 145 1.96 14.00 6.08
CA ALA A 145 2.15 12.57 6.28
C ALA A 145 3.07 11.89 5.24
N ILE A 146 3.34 12.53 4.10
CA ILE A 146 4.13 11.94 3.01
C ILE A 146 5.48 11.38 3.47
N PRO A 147 6.33 12.13 4.21
CA PRO A 147 7.65 11.62 4.62
C PRO A 147 7.54 10.38 5.52
N GLU A 148 6.54 10.33 6.39
CA GLU A 148 6.28 9.19 7.25
C GLU A 148 5.74 7.99 6.46
N SER A 149 4.83 8.22 5.50
CA SER A 149 4.37 7.16 4.57
C SER A 149 5.52 6.55 3.77
N VAL A 150 6.46 7.38 3.28
CA VAL A 150 7.67 6.92 2.58
C VAL A 150 8.52 6.06 3.52
N GLN A 151 8.70 6.49 4.77
CA GLN A 151 9.48 5.75 5.76
C GLN A 151 8.82 4.43 6.16
N ALA A 152 7.49 4.41 6.31
CA ALA A 152 6.73 3.20 6.59
C ALA A 152 6.86 2.17 5.45
N ALA A 153 6.76 2.63 4.19
CA ALA A 153 6.99 1.78 3.02
C ALA A 153 8.40 1.19 3.00
N ARG A 154 9.45 2.03 3.17
CA ARG A 154 10.85 1.59 3.21
C ARG A 154 11.09 0.55 4.30
N ALA A 155 10.66 0.84 5.52
CA ALA A 155 10.85 -0.04 6.66
C ALA A 155 10.21 -1.42 6.40
N LEU A 156 9.05 -1.45 5.73
CA LEU A 156 8.37 -2.69 5.44
C LEU A 156 8.98 -3.46 4.27
N ILE A 157 9.50 -2.77 3.24
CA ILE A 157 10.29 -3.41 2.16
C ILE A 157 11.51 -4.10 2.77
N GLU A 158 12.27 -3.40 3.61
CA GLU A 158 13.48 -3.93 4.24
C GLU A 158 13.16 -5.09 5.20
N ALA A 159 12.08 -4.98 5.98
CA ALA A 159 11.63 -6.04 6.89
C ALA A 159 11.24 -7.34 6.16
N ASN A 160 10.82 -7.26 4.89
CA ASN A 160 10.45 -8.41 4.06
C ASN A 160 11.60 -8.93 3.18
N ASN A 161 12.85 -8.51 3.42
CA ASN A 161 14.03 -8.82 2.59
C ASN A 161 13.92 -8.28 1.15
N GLY A 162 13.04 -7.30 0.93
CA GLY A 162 13.06 -6.50 -0.29
C GLY A 162 14.22 -5.51 -0.27
N SER A 163 14.45 -4.89 -1.42
CA SER A 163 15.40 -3.82 -1.61
C SER A 163 14.67 -2.58 -2.11
N THR A 164 15.06 -1.44 -1.55
CA THR A 164 14.65 -0.10 -1.98
C THR A 164 15.42 0.36 -3.22
N ARG A 165 16.43 -0.39 -3.67
CA ARG A 165 17.19 -0.06 -4.87
C ARG A 165 16.28 -0.06 -6.09
N ASP A 166 16.37 1.00 -6.88
CA ASP A 166 15.54 1.27 -8.07
C ASP A 166 14.03 1.30 -7.77
N GLY A 167 13.68 1.43 -6.48
CA GLY A 167 12.31 1.51 -6.02
C GLY A 167 11.82 2.95 -5.91
N SER A 168 10.50 3.09 -5.92
CA SER A 168 9.82 4.38 -5.83
C SER A 168 8.49 4.25 -5.12
N ILE A 169 7.95 5.38 -4.71
CA ILE A 169 6.60 5.50 -4.18
C ILE A 169 5.90 6.66 -4.90
N THR A 170 4.72 6.38 -5.43
CA THR A 170 3.88 7.35 -6.13
C THR A 170 2.55 7.49 -5.40
N PHE A 171 2.21 8.71 -5.03
CA PHE A 171 0.99 9.03 -4.30
C PHE A 171 -0.12 9.48 -5.25
N PHE A 172 -1.20 8.71 -5.29
CA PHE A 172 -2.50 9.05 -5.89
C PHE A 172 -2.43 9.50 -7.36
N ARG A 173 -1.74 8.75 -8.22
CA ARG A 173 -1.60 9.09 -9.65
C ARG A 173 -2.89 8.90 -10.46
N GLU A 174 -3.37 7.65 -10.58
CA GLU A 174 -4.50 7.33 -11.48
C GLU A 174 -5.72 6.73 -10.76
N ARG A 175 -5.49 5.98 -9.67
CA ARG A 175 -6.53 5.18 -9.00
C ARG A 175 -6.80 5.60 -7.56
N GLN A 176 -6.39 6.82 -7.20
CA GLN A 176 -6.35 7.29 -5.81
C GLN A 176 -5.70 6.26 -4.85
N GLN A 177 -4.64 5.61 -5.33
CA GLN A 177 -3.87 4.61 -4.59
C GLN A 177 -2.43 5.08 -4.44
N ILE A 178 -1.78 4.61 -3.39
CA ILE A 178 -0.33 4.70 -3.26
C ILE A 178 0.26 3.49 -3.99
N GLU A 179 1.10 3.76 -4.98
CA GLU A 179 1.86 2.75 -5.73
C GLU A 179 3.28 2.71 -5.18
N VAL A 180 3.78 1.50 -4.93
CA VAL A 180 5.14 1.27 -4.46
C VAL A 180 5.83 0.32 -5.41
N VAL A 181 7.03 0.68 -5.84
CA VAL A 181 7.94 -0.18 -6.60
C VAL A 181 9.03 -0.64 -5.66
N ALA A 182 9.16 -1.96 -5.49
CA ALA A 182 10.22 -2.57 -4.72
C ALA A 182 10.99 -3.58 -5.56
N SER A 183 12.25 -3.83 -5.21
CA SER A 183 13.05 -4.86 -5.86
C SER A 183 13.40 -5.99 -4.90
N SER A 184 13.80 -7.13 -5.43
CA SER A 184 14.38 -8.23 -4.66
C SER A 184 15.57 -8.80 -5.42
N ARG A 185 16.64 -9.09 -4.70
CA ARG A 185 17.86 -9.64 -5.28
C ARG A 185 17.69 -11.13 -5.54
N MET A 186 17.97 -11.55 -6.76
CA MET A 186 18.05 -12.94 -7.17
C MET A 186 19.44 -13.49 -6.87
N GLU A 187 19.47 -14.63 -6.18
CA GLU A 187 20.65 -15.47 -6.03
C GLU A 187 20.59 -16.60 -7.06
N SER A 188 21.63 -16.75 -7.88
CA SER A 188 21.72 -17.87 -8.82
C SER A 188 22.64 -18.95 -8.27
N LEU A 189 22.18 -20.20 -8.32
CA LEU A 189 23.03 -21.35 -8.00
C LEU A 189 24.00 -21.72 -9.13
N ILE A 190 23.77 -21.21 -10.34
CA ILE A 190 24.52 -21.58 -11.54
C ILE A 190 24.88 -20.31 -12.30
N PHE A 191 26.13 -20.19 -12.72
CA PHE A 191 26.60 -19.02 -13.48
C PHE A 191 26.41 -17.69 -12.74
N ASP A 192 26.45 -17.70 -11.40
CA ASP A 192 26.29 -16.50 -10.60
C ASP A 192 27.25 -15.39 -11.05
N GLU A 193 28.53 -15.73 -11.28
CA GLU A 193 29.55 -14.81 -11.80
C GLU A 193 29.28 -14.24 -13.20
N LEU A 194 28.34 -14.82 -13.98
CA LEU A 194 27.99 -14.34 -15.33
C LEU A 194 26.82 -13.35 -15.33
N ILE A 195 26.10 -13.21 -14.22
CA ILE A 195 24.96 -12.28 -14.10
C ILE A 195 25.47 -10.98 -13.48
N GLY A 196 25.32 -9.87 -14.21
CA GLY A 196 25.69 -8.54 -13.75
C GLY A 196 24.89 -8.14 -12.51
N GLU A 197 25.47 -7.30 -11.65
CA GLU A 197 24.84 -6.91 -10.38
C GLU A 197 23.46 -6.26 -10.58
N GLU A 198 23.27 -5.48 -11.64
CA GLU A 198 22.00 -4.83 -11.97
C GLU A 198 20.92 -5.84 -12.42
N GLU A 199 21.32 -6.87 -13.18
CA GLU A 199 20.42 -7.92 -13.69
C GLU A 199 19.93 -8.87 -12.59
N ARG A 200 20.47 -8.75 -11.37
CA ARG A 200 20.06 -9.53 -10.20
C ARG A 200 18.88 -8.92 -9.47
N PHE A 201 18.52 -7.66 -9.70
CA PHE A 201 17.38 -7.06 -9.04
C PHE A 201 16.12 -7.24 -9.88
N VAL A 202 15.15 -7.94 -9.34
CA VAL A 202 13.82 -8.10 -9.94
C VAL A 202 12.90 -7.10 -9.26
N THR A 203 12.40 -6.13 -10.04
CA THR A 203 11.43 -5.14 -9.58
C THR A 203 10.01 -5.64 -9.77
N ASP A 204 9.13 -5.29 -8.85
CA ASP A 204 7.68 -5.44 -9.03
C ASP A 204 6.93 -4.30 -8.33
N GLU A 205 5.68 -4.12 -8.72
CA GLU A 205 4.80 -3.07 -8.24
C GLU A 205 3.79 -3.61 -7.23
N GLY A 206 3.40 -2.77 -6.28
CA GLY A 206 2.37 -3.05 -5.30
C GLY A 206 1.54 -1.82 -4.99
N TYR A 207 0.30 -2.02 -4.57
CA TYR A 207 -0.67 -0.95 -4.43
C TYR A 207 -1.34 -1.00 -3.06
N GLY A 208 -1.47 0.16 -2.43
CA GLY A 208 -2.32 0.35 -1.27
C GLY A 208 -3.81 0.32 -1.62
N PRO A 209 -4.71 0.32 -0.61
CA PRO A 209 -6.13 0.46 -0.83
C PRO A 209 -6.47 1.82 -1.46
N VAL A 210 -7.58 1.87 -2.21
CA VAL A 210 -8.09 3.10 -2.81
C VAL A 210 -8.51 4.08 -1.69
N VAL A 211 -8.20 5.35 -1.88
CA VAL A 211 -8.52 6.47 -0.99
C VAL A 211 -9.41 7.46 -1.74
N PRO A 212 -10.74 7.23 -1.83
CA PRO A 212 -11.63 7.94 -2.76
C PRO A 212 -11.77 9.43 -2.47
N PHE A 213 -11.56 9.87 -1.22
CA PHE A 213 -11.72 11.27 -0.87
C PHE A 213 -10.64 12.16 -1.50
N ILE A 214 -9.52 11.58 -1.97
CA ILE A 214 -8.44 12.31 -2.64
C ILE A 214 -8.93 13.00 -3.94
N ASP A 215 -9.98 12.49 -4.58
CA ASP A 215 -10.56 13.12 -5.77
C ASP A 215 -11.20 14.49 -5.49
N TYR A 216 -11.52 14.77 -4.22
CA TYR A 216 -12.18 16.00 -3.79
C TYR A 216 -11.25 16.97 -3.07
N ILE A 217 -9.96 16.67 -3.01
CA ILE A 217 -8.94 17.61 -2.54
C ILE A 217 -8.07 18.01 -3.73
N ASN A 218 -7.56 19.24 -3.73
CA ASN A 218 -6.64 19.70 -4.77
C ASN A 218 -5.26 19.01 -4.70
N TRP A 219 -5.19 17.78 -5.21
CA TRP A 219 -3.98 16.95 -5.20
C TRP A 219 -3.22 17.00 -6.52
N SER A 220 -1.89 16.94 -6.44
CA SER A 220 -1.00 16.67 -7.57
C SER A 220 -0.17 15.43 -7.28
N PRO A 221 -0.04 14.46 -8.22
CA PRO A 221 0.74 13.26 -7.97
C PRO A 221 2.18 13.58 -7.57
N ILE A 222 2.62 12.97 -6.46
CA ILE A 222 3.98 13.09 -5.95
C ILE A 222 4.66 11.73 -6.11
N GLU A 223 5.84 11.73 -6.71
CA GLU A 223 6.69 10.56 -6.86
C GLU A 223 8.01 10.79 -6.13
N GLN A 224 8.42 9.83 -5.32
CA GLN A 224 9.70 9.84 -4.60
C GLN A 224 10.44 8.54 -4.84
N GLN A 225 11.74 8.65 -5.09
CA GLN A 225 12.62 7.50 -5.14
C GLN A 225 13.00 7.08 -3.72
N PHE A 226 13.20 5.77 -3.54
CA PHE A 226 13.82 5.28 -2.32
C PHE A 226 15.36 5.49 -2.36
#